data_AF-A0A6M1SQJ3-F1
#
_entry.id   AF-A0A6M1SQJ3-F1
#
_cell.length_a   1.000
_cell.length_b   1.000
_cell.length_c   1.000
_cell.angle_alpha   90.00
_cell.angle_beta   90.00
_cell.angle_gamma   90.00
#
_symmetry.space_group_name_H-M   'P 1'
#
loop_
_entity.id
_entity.type
_entity.pdbx_description
1 polymer ?
#
loop_
_entity_poly.entity_id
_entity_poly.type
_entity_poly.pdbx_seq_one_letter_code
_entity_poly.pdbx_strand_id
1 'polypeptide(L)' 'MLLRILLFTFIAVVIYLGVRRIWMDWSGKFNADAAEAKRLRRERDLAERQRPDVIDLKRDDDGTYRPNDDKRH' A
#
# COMPACT_ATOMS: atom_id res chain seq x y z
N MET A 1 36.41 -34.22 7.65
CA MET A 1 34.95 -33.92 7.71
C MET A 1 34.68 -32.43 7.88
N LEU A 2 35.31 -31.73 8.85
CA LEU A 2 35.11 -30.29 9.08
C LEU A 2 35.36 -29.39 7.86
N LEU A 3 36.42 -29.63 7.08
CA LEU A 3 36.75 -28.80 5.92
C LEU A 3 35.65 -28.84 4.84
N ARG A 4 35.06 -30.02 4.60
CA ARG A 4 33.93 -30.19 3.67
C ARG A 4 32.72 -29.42 4.16
N ILE A 5 32.41 -29.50 5.46
CA ILE A 5 31.30 -28.76 6.07
C ILE A 5 31.50 -27.26 5.85
N LEU A 6 32.65 -26.70 6.25
CA LEU A 6 32.97 -25.28 6.05
C LEU A 6 32.82 -24.82 4.60
N LEU A 7 33.24 -25.66 3.65
CA LEU A 7 33.17 -25.35 2.23
C LEU A 7 31.72 -25.29 1.74
N PHE A 8 30.87 -26.23 2.18
CA PHE A 8 29.44 -26.19 1.88
C PHE A 8 28.73 -25.02 2.56
N THR A 9 29.05 -24.70 3.83
CA THR A 9 28.47 -23.54 4.51
C THR A 9 28.84 -22.25 3.80
N PHE A 10 30.10 -22.10 3.39
CA PHE A 10 30.56 -20.92 2.66
C PHE A 10 29.81 -20.75 1.34
N ILE A 11 29.68 -21.82 0.55
CA ILE A 11 28.92 -21.79 -0.71
C ILE A 11 27.45 -21.43 -0.44
N ALA A 12 26.82 -22.04 0.56
CA ALA A 12 25.43 -21.75 0.91
C ALA A 12 25.22 -20.28 1.32
N VAL A 13 26.16 -19.69 2.08
CA VAL A 13 26.14 -18.28 2.46
C VAL A 13 26.27 -17.37 1.25
N VAL A 14 27.20 -17.66 0.33
CA VAL A 14 27.39 -16.86 -0.89
C VAL A 14 26.13 -16.88 -1.76
N ILE A 15 25.52 -18.06 -1.96
CA ILE A 15 24.26 -18.21 -2.71
C ILE A 15 23.13 -17.45 -2.00
N TYR A 16 23.00 -17.61 -0.68
CA TYR A 16 21.97 -16.92 0.10
C TYR A 16 22.09 -15.40 0.00
N LEU A 17 23.30 -14.84 0.11
CA LEU A 17 23.53 -13.40 -0.03
C LEU A 17 23.22 -12.90 -1.44
N GLY A 18 23.57 -13.68 -2.48
CA GLY A 18 23.23 -13.38 -3.87
C GLY A 18 21.72 -13.35 -4.11
N VAL A 19 21.00 -14.39 -3.68
CA VAL A 19 19.54 -14.47 -3.79
C VAL A 19 18.87 -13.37 -2.97
N ARG A 20 19.31 -13.13 -1.73
CA ARG A 20 18.76 -12.07 -0.85
C ARG A 20 18.88 -10.70 -1.50
N ARG A 21 20.00 -10.39 -2.14
CA ARG A 21 20.22 -9.09 -2.78
C ARG A 21 19.25 -8.87 -3.95
N ILE A 22 19.08 -9.89 -4.79
CA ILE A 22 18.10 -9.85 -5.90
C ILE A 22 16.67 -9.70 -5.35
N TRP A 23 16.32 -10.45 -4.30
CA TRP A 23 15.00 -10.38 -3.69
C TRP A 23 14.69 -9.01 -3.09
N MET A 24 15.68 -8.36 -2.47
CA MET A 24 15.52 -7.02 -1.88
C MET A 24 15.29 -5.97 -2.97
N ASP A 25 16.01 -6.05 -4.10
CA ASP A 25 15.77 -5.18 -5.26
C ASP A 25 14.38 -5.39 -5.88
N TRP A 26 13.91 -6.64 -5.94
CA TRP A 26 12.57 -6.95 -6.43
C TRP A 26 11.48 -6.41 -5.50
N SER A 27 11.69 -6.47 -4.17
CA SER A 27 10.78 -5.89 -3.18
C SER A 27 10.72 -4.36 -3.23
N GLY A 28 11.81 -3.71 -3.65
CA GLY A 28 11.87 -2.25 -3.82
C GLY A 28 10.96 -1.76 -4.95
N LYS A 29 10.92 -2.50 -6.06
CA LYS A 29 10.03 -2.21 -7.20
C LYS A 29 8.54 -2.32 -6.83
N PHE A 30 8.16 -3.37 -6.11
CA PHE A 30 6.78 -3.52 -5.64
C PHE A 30 6.37 -2.48 -4.59
N ASN A 31 7.28 -2.04 -3.72
CA ASN A 31 6.99 -0.98 -2.76
C ASN A 31 6.83 0.39 -3.43
N ALA A 32 7.60 0.67 -4.50
CA ALA A 32 7.41 1.87 -5.31
C ALA A 32 6.02 1.87 -5.98
N ASP A 33 5.64 0.76 -6.63
CA ASP A 33 4.34 0.62 -7.27
C ASP A 33 3.17 0.68 -6.27
N ALA A 34 3.33 0.10 -5.06
CA ALA A 34 2.31 0.14 -4.01
C ALA A 34 2.16 1.53 -3.37
N ALA A 35 3.25 2.29 -3.25
CA ALA A 35 3.23 3.66 -2.74
C ALA A 35 2.59 4.63 -3.75
N GLU A 36 2.90 4.48 -5.04
CA GLU A 36 2.27 5.25 -6.12
C GLU A 36 0.78 4.94 -6.24
N ALA A 37 0.38 3.66 -6.16
CA ALA A 37 -1.04 3.27 -6.18
C ALA A 37 -1.84 3.86 -4.99
N LYS A 38 -1.24 3.98 -3.80
CA LYS A 38 -1.88 4.63 -2.64
C LYS A 38 -2.01 6.15 -2.81
N ARG A 39 -1.07 6.82 -3.49
CA ARG A 39 -1.15 8.26 -3.77
C ARG A 39 -2.21 8.55 -4.83
N LEU A 40 -2.22 7.80 -5.94
CA LEU A 40 -3.20 7.96 -7.02
C LEU A 40 -4.65 7.78 -6.56
N ARG A 41 -4.92 6.84 -5.64
CA ARG A 41 -6.27 6.65 -5.09
C ARG A 41 -6.71 7.82 -4.21
N ARG A 42 -5.81 8.35 -3.37
CA ARG A 42 -6.14 9.49 -2.50
C ARG A 42 -6.46 10.75 -3.29
N GLU A 43 -5.74 11.00 -4.39
CA GLU A 43 -6.01 12.16 -5.24
C GLU A 43 -7.34 12.03 -6.01
N ARG A 44 -7.69 10.82 -6.46
CA ARG A 44 -8.97 10.57 -7.13
C ARG A 44 -10.17 10.73 -6.19
N ASP A 45 -10.10 10.20 -4.98
CA ASP A 45 -11.18 10.32 -3.99
C ASP A 45 -11.40 11.79 -3.54
N LEU A 46 -10.33 12.60 -3.48
CA LEU A 46 -10.42 14.02 -3.15
C LEU A 46 -11.06 14.86 -4.28
N ALA A 47 -10.88 14.45 -5.54
CA ALA A 47 -11.50 15.10 -6.69
C ALA A 47 -13.00 14.77 -6.81
N GLU A 48 -13.41 13.56 -6.45
CA GLU A 48 -14.83 13.16 -6.47
C GLU A 48 -15.63 13.83 -5.35
N ARG A 49 -15.05 14.02 -4.16
CA ARG A 49 -15.71 14.74 -3.03
C ARG A 49 -15.89 16.25 -3.26
N GLN A 50 -15.17 16.83 -4.22
CA GLN A 50 -15.31 18.25 -4.59
C GLN A 50 -16.40 18.48 -5.65
N ARG A 51 -17.03 17.41 -6.17
CA ARG A 51 -18.15 17.57 -7.10
C ARG A 51 -19.35 18.14 -6.34
N PRO A 52 -19.95 19.25 -6.81
CA PRO A 52 -21.09 19.89 -6.17
C PRO A 52 -22.35 19.00 -6.11
N ASP A 53 -22.37 17.91 -6.87
CA ASP A 53 -23.48 16.94 -6.92
C ASP A 53 -23.37 15.86 -5.82
N VAL A 54 -22.27 15.79 -5.07
CA VAL A 54 -22.08 14.78 -4.01
C VAL A 54 -22.57 15.34 -2.67
N ILE A 55 -23.72 14.85 -2.23
CA ILE A 55 -24.32 15.21 -0.94
C ILE A 55 -23.88 14.18 0.10
N ASP A 56 -23.21 14.64 1.16
CA ASP A 56 -22.90 13.80 2.31
C ASP A 56 -24.19 13.50 3.09
N LEU A 57 -24.54 12.21 3.21
CA LEU A 57 -25.66 11.77 4.03
C LEU A 57 -25.18 11.55 5.47
N LYS A 58 -25.82 12.22 6.43
CA LYS A 58 -25.59 11.99 7.85
C LYS A 58 -26.61 10.97 8.35
N ARG A 59 -26.15 10.01 9.16
CA ARG A 59 -27.01 9.05 9.85
C ARG A 59 -27.58 9.71 11.10
N ASP A 60 -28.90 9.77 11.19
CA ASP A 60 -29.60 10.27 12.36
C ASP A 60 -29.81 9.16 13.41
N ASP A 61 -30.19 9.56 14.61
CA ASP A 61 -30.39 8.66 15.76
C ASP A 61 -31.55 7.68 15.55
N ASP A 62 -32.47 7.99 14.64
CA ASP A 62 -33.54 7.09 14.17
C ASP A 62 -33.05 6.05 13.13
N GLY A 63 -31.76 6.08 12.78
CA GLY A 63 -31.14 5.18 11.82
C GLY A 63 -31.38 5.53 10.36
N THR A 64 -32.12 6.61 10.07
CA THR A 64 -32.35 7.09 8.71
C THR A 64 -31.20 8.00 8.27
N TYR A 65 -30.82 7.89 7.00
CA TYR A 65 -29.79 8.74 6.41
C TYR A 65 -30.46 9.93 5.73
N ARG A 66 -30.13 11.16 6.15
CA ARG A 66 -30.68 12.39 5.57
C ARG A 66 -29.55 13.27 5.01
N PRO A 67 -29.81 14.06 3.95
CA PRO A 67 -28.89 15.11 3.50
C PRO A 67 -28.53 16.04 4.65
N ASN A 68 -27.26 16.37 4.80
CA ASN A 68 -26.85 17.38 5.78
C ASN A 68 -27.27 18.77 5.26
N ASP A 69 -28.30 19.37 5.84
CA ASP A 69 -28.89 20.65 5.40
C ASP A 69 -27.93 21.86 5.56
N ASP A 70 -26.80 21.67 6.23
CA ASP A 70 -25.81 22.70 6.57
C ASP A 70 -24.96 23.22 5.37
N LYS A 71 -25.15 22.65 4.17
CA LYS A 71 -24.40 23.05 2.95
C LYS A 71 -25.21 23.89 1.95
N ARG A 72 -26.41 24.38 2.30
CA ARG A 72 -27.14 25.36 1.46
C ARG A 72 -26.95 26.78 2.01
N HIS A 73 -25.82 27.42 1.66
CA HIS A 73 -25.65 28.87 1.73
C HIS A 73 -24.89 29.39 0.53
#